data_AF-A0A1Q9MQZ7-F1
#
_entry.id   AF-A0A1Q9MQZ7-F1
#
_cell.length_a   1.000
_cell.length_b   1.000
_cell.length_c   1.000
_cell.angle_alpha   90.00
_cell.angle_beta   90.00
_cell.angle_gamma   90.00
#
_symmetry.space_group_name_H-M   'P 1'
#
loop_
_entity.id
_entity.type
_entity.pdbx_description
1 polymer ?
#
loop_
_entity_poly.entity_id
_entity_poly.type
_entity_poly.pdbx_seq_one_letter_code
_entity_poly.pdbx_strand_id
1 'polypeptide(L)' 'MWDKFSGFFQLSLADRLSLLQRFCALSTEEITILQDNRGLPVSQADRMVENVIGTFPYPFGVALNFQVNNRDHIVPMV' A
#
# COMPACT_ATOMS: atom_id res chain seq x y z
N MET A 1 3.94 -1.57 -21.07
CA MET A 1 3.76 -1.28 -19.61
C MET A 1 2.98 -2.41 -18.93
N TRP A 2 1.90 -2.90 -19.55
CA TRP A 2 1.01 -3.96 -19.03
C TRP A 2 1.69 -5.29 -18.65
N ASP A 3 2.83 -5.62 -19.24
CA ASP A 3 3.58 -6.84 -18.88
C ASP A 3 4.27 -6.73 -17.51
N LYS A 4 4.50 -5.53 -16.98
CA LYS A 4 5.27 -5.32 -15.74
C LYS A 4 4.62 -5.91 -14.49
N PHE A 5 3.29 -5.99 -14.50
CA PHE A 5 2.49 -6.51 -13.39
C PHE A 5 1.83 -7.86 -13.73
N SER A 6 2.21 -8.48 -14.84
CA SER A 6 1.77 -9.83 -15.16
C SER A 6 2.18 -10.79 -14.04
N GLY A 7 1.25 -11.63 -13.58
CA GLY A 7 1.49 -12.55 -12.47
C GLY A 7 1.67 -11.90 -11.09
N PHE A 8 1.38 -10.60 -10.90
CA PHE A 8 1.56 -9.92 -9.61
C PHE A 8 0.91 -10.65 -8.42
N PHE A 9 -0.28 -11.22 -8.63
CA PHE A 9 -0.99 -11.98 -7.60
C PHE A 9 -0.26 -13.27 -7.17
N GLN A 10 0.64 -13.79 -7.99
CA GLN A 10 1.44 -14.98 -7.71
C GLN A 10 2.71 -14.65 -6.91
N LEU A 11 3.13 -13.38 -6.89
CA LEU A 11 4.31 -12.92 -6.17
C LEU A 11 4.11 -12.98 -4.65
N SER A 12 5.21 -13.19 -3.92
CA SER A 12 5.26 -13.02 -2.48
C SER A 12 5.00 -11.56 -2.08
N LEU A 13 4.62 -11.30 -0.83
CA LEU A 13 4.41 -9.93 -0.35
C LEU A 13 5.69 -9.07 -0.51
N ALA A 14 6.86 -9.63 -0.24
CA ALA A 14 8.14 -8.93 -0.38
C ALA A 14 8.45 -8.57 -1.84
N ASP A 15 8.15 -9.48 -2.78
CA ASP A 15 8.35 -9.23 -4.21
C ASP A 15 7.35 -8.20 -4.74
N ARG A 16 6.11 -8.24 -4.27
CA ARG A 16 5.09 -7.21 -4.56
C ARG A 16 5.58 -5.84 -4.12
N LEU A 17 6.03 -5.71 -2.87
CA LEU A 17 6.54 -4.45 -2.32
C LEU A 17 7.77 -3.95 -3.07
N SER A 18 8.71 -4.83 -3.41
CA SER A 18 9.91 -4.49 -4.19
C SER A 18 9.56 -3.97 -5.59
N LEU A 19 8.56 -4.57 -6.25
CA LEU A 19 8.08 -4.12 -7.54
C LEU A 19 7.39 -2.75 -7.44
N LEU A 20 6.56 -2.55 -6.41
CA LEU A 20 5.89 -1.28 -6.13
C LEU A 20 6.89 -0.16 -5.82
N GLN A 21 7.92 -0.44 -5.02
CA GLN A 21 8.99 0.51 -4.70
C GLN A 21 9.63 1.06 -5.97
N ARG A 22 10.03 0.16 -6.88
CA ARG A 22 10.65 0.53 -8.14
C ARG A 22 9.71 1.29 -9.06
N PHE A 23 8.44 0.91 -9.12
CA PHE A 23 7.47 1.53 -10.03
C PHE A 23 7.04 2.92 -9.56
N CYS A 24 6.74 3.06 -8.26
CA CYS A 24 6.30 4.30 -7.64
C CYS A 24 7.45 5.22 -7.20
N ALA A 25 8.70 4.77 -7.36
CA ALA A 25 9.90 5.46 -6.88
C ALA A 25 9.85 5.77 -5.37
N LEU A 26 9.34 4.81 -4.59
CA LEU A 26 9.21 4.96 -3.13
C LEU A 26 10.58 4.89 -2.45
N SER A 27 10.77 5.69 -1.41
CA SER A 27 11.96 5.63 -0.57
C SER A 27 11.99 4.34 0.25
N THR A 28 13.15 4.05 0.86
CA THR A 28 13.28 2.91 1.77
C THR A 28 12.37 3.09 2.98
N GLU A 29 12.29 4.30 3.52
CA GLU A 29 11.44 4.66 4.65
C GLU A 29 9.95 4.44 4.34
N GLU A 30 9.51 4.85 3.14
CA GLU A 30 8.11 4.66 2.70
C GLU A 30 7.75 3.17 2.56
N ILE A 31 8.67 2.34 2.08
CA ILE A 31 8.46 0.88 2.04
C ILE A 31 8.47 0.26 3.43
N THR A 32 9.33 0.73 4.34
CA THR A 32 9.35 0.25 5.73
C THR A 32 8.00 0.47 6.41
N ILE A 33 7.29 1.57 6.14
CA ILE A 33 5.93 1.80 6.67
C ILE A 33 4.98 0.67 6.26
N LEU A 34 5.04 0.23 4.99
CA LEU A 34 4.20 -0.85 4.48
C LEU A 34 4.62 -2.23 5.01
N GLN A 35 5.92 -2.45 5.22
CA GLN A 35 6.47 -3.73 5.73
C GLN A 35 6.21 -3.94 7.22
N ASP A 36 6.37 -2.88 8.00
CA ASP A 36 6.22 -2.93 9.45
C ASP A 36 4.78 -3.27 9.86
N ASN A 37 3.82 -3.14 8.93
CA ASN A 37 2.39 -3.33 9.16
C ASN A 37 1.89 -2.52 10.38
N ARG A 38 2.62 -1.44 10.69
CA ARG A 38 2.32 -0.52 11.77
C ARG A 38 1.37 0.51 11.19
N GLY A 39 0.09 0.24 11.37
CA GLY A 39 -0.97 1.19 11.03
C GLY A 39 -0.94 2.42 11.94
N LEU A 40 -2.08 3.10 12.01
CA LEU A 40 -2.25 4.28 12.86
C LEU A 40 -1.96 3.96 14.34
N PRO A 41 -1.06 4.70 15.02
CA PRO A 41 -0.83 4.55 16.46
C PRO A 41 -2.11 4.84 17.26
N VAL A 42 -2.38 4.05 18.31
CA VAL A 42 -3.58 4.23 19.16
C VAL A 42 -3.63 5.63 19.78
N SER A 43 -2.48 6.20 20.17
CA SER A 43 -2.41 7.57 20.71
C SER A 43 -2.81 8.65 19.70
N GLN A 44 -2.65 8.38 18.41
CA GLN A 44 -3.13 9.25 17.34
C GLN A 44 -4.62 9.00 17.07
N ALA A 45 -5.04 7.73 17.05
CA ALA A 45 -6.44 7.36 16.89
C ALA A 45 -7.35 7.95 17.98
N ASP A 46 -6.89 7.94 19.24
CA ASP A 46 -7.56 8.52 20.42
C ASP A 46 -7.88 10.01 20.27
N ARG A 47 -7.16 10.71 19.38
CA ARG A 47 -7.37 12.13 19.07
C ARG A 47 -8.25 12.36 17.84
N MET A 48 -8.65 11.31 17.13
CA MET A 48 -9.41 11.40 15.89
C MET A 48 -10.91 11.24 16.07
N VAL A 49 -11.35 10.45 17.06
CA VAL A 49 -12.77 10.17 17.35
C VAL A 49 -12.97 9.92 18.84
N GLU A 50 -14.20 9.97 19.33
CA GLU A 50 -14.51 9.71 20.74
C GLU A 50 -14.48 8.20 21.09
N ASN A 51 -14.25 7.88 22.37
CA ASN A 51 -14.35 6.53 22.94
C ASN A 51 -13.47 5.46 22.27
N VAL A 52 -12.25 5.83 21.87
CA VAL A 52 -11.29 4.90 21.27
C VAL A 52 -10.84 3.84 22.27
N ILE A 53 -10.93 2.58 21.87
CA ILE A 53 -10.45 1.41 22.64
C ILE A 53 -9.37 0.61 21.89
N GLY A 54 -8.96 1.07 20.71
CA GLY A 54 -7.97 0.42 19.86
C GLY A 54 -8.07 0.85 18.40
N THR A 55 -7.32 0.19 17.52
CA THR A 55 -7.42 0.34 16.06
C THR A 55 -7.82 -0.98 15.41
N PHE A 56 -8.47 -0.90 14.25
CA PHE A 56 -8.89 -2.08 13.48
C PHE A 56 -8.22 -2.06 12.10
N PRO A 57 -7.29 -2.99 11.81
CA PRO A 57 -6.60 -3.03 10.53
C PRO A 57 -7.45 -3.71 9.45
N TYR A 58 -7.38 -3.18 8.22
CA TYR A 58 -7.94 -3.80 7.01
C TYR A 58 -6.80 -4.23 6.06
N PRO A 59 -7.00 -5.26 5.22
CA PRO A 59 -6.06 -5.59 4.17
C PRO A 59 -5.84 -4.40 3.23
N PHE A 60 -4.59 -3.97 3.07
CA PHE A 60 -4.22 -2.91 2.15
C PHE A 60 -3.74 -3.52 0.83
N GLY A 61 -4.55 -3.36 -0.22
CA GLY A 61 -4.28 -3.85 -1.56
C GLY A 61 -3.98 -2.73 -2.55
N VAL A 62 -3.62 -3.12 -3.77
CA VAL A 62 -3.50 -2.19 -4.90
C VAL A 62 -4.15 -2.74 -6.15
N ALA A 63 -4.86 -1.88 -6.86
CA ALA A 63 -5.33 -2.13 -8.21
C ALA A 63 -4.25 -1.66 -9.20
N LEU A 64 -3.95 -2.51 -10.17
CA LEU A 64 -2.89 -2.32 -11.15
C LEU A 64 -3.51 -2.08 -12.53
N ASN A 65 -2.70 -1.58 -13.47
CA ASN A 65 -3.09 -1.38 -14.86
C ASN A 65 -4.21 -0.35 -15.07
N PHE A 66 -4.26 0.69 -14.22
CA PHE A 66 -5.13 1.84 -14.44
C PHE A 66 -4.42 2.88 -15.29
N GLN A 67 -5.12 3.40 -16.30
CA GLN A 67 -4.66 4.51 -17.11
C GLN A 67 -5.73 5.61 -17.16
N VAL A 68 -5.35 6.82 -16.76
CA VAL A 68 -6.23 8.00 -16.76
C VAL A 68 -5.54 9.10 -17.53
N ASN A 69 -6.17 9.59 -18.60
CA ASN A 69 -5.59 10.61 -19.48
C ASN A 69 -4.15 10.27 -19.93
N ASN A 70 -3.95 9.02 -20.37
CA ASN A 70 -2.65 8.47 -20.79
C ASN A 70 -1.56 8.49 -19.71
N ARG A 71 -1.94 8.52 -18.43
CA ARG A 71 -1.02 8.38 -17.28
C ARG A 71 -1.36 7.11 -16.53
N ASP A 72 -0.33 6.31 -16.24
CA ASP A 72 -0.49 5.05 -15.55
C ASP A 72 -0.52 5.27 -14.03
N HIS A 73 -1.42 4.58 -13.34
CA HIS A 73 -1.64 4.71 -11.91
C HIS A 73 -1.65 3.33 -11.23
N ILE A 74 -1.17 3.32 -9.99
CA ILE A 74 -1.42 2.26 -9.01
C ILE A 74 -2.44 2.83 -8.03
N VAL A 75 -3.54 2.11 -7.82
CA VAL A 75 -4.67 2.60 -7.03
C VAL A 75 -4.72 1.85 -5.70
N PRO A 76 -4.53 2.52 -4.55
CA PRO A 76 -4.72 1.90 -3.23
C PRO A 76 -6.15 1.39 -3.03
N MET A 77 -6.30 0.24 -2.36
CA MET A 77 -7.58 -0.35 -1.98
C MET A 77 -7.53 -0.75 -0.50
N VAL A 78 -8.58 -0.41 0.27
CA VAL A 78 -8.71 -0.68 1.71
C VAL A 78 -10.10 -1.19 2.01
#